data_AF-A0A1L8E284-F1
#
_entry.id   AF-A0A1L8E284-F1
#
_cell.length_a   1.000
_cell.length_b   1.000
_cell.length_c   1.000
_cell.angle_alpha   90.00
_cell.angle_beta   90.00
_cell.angle_gamma   90.00
#
_symmetry.space_group_name_H-M   'P 1'
#
loop_
_entity.id
_entity.type
_entity.pdbx_description
1 polymer ?
#
loop_
_entity_poly.entity_id
_entity_poly.type
_entity_poly.pdbx_seq_one_letter_code
_entity_poly.pdbx_strand_id
1 'polypeptide(L)'
;MENSSDCEDIGNELRGKINGSASHVSVASSMRSVSLSKMGMATPPKMLDKSSLRRNRSYGNMLASGNTEAKVLVIYTGGTIGMMRNEKHALEPIQNALVKNIRRYPHMHDVEYAQQRFGSGSSMGPLVLPFVEKEQRRVIYTVTEYDPLLDSSNMTINDWVRIAEDIRQSYEFFDGFVILHGTDTLSYTASALSFMLENLGKTVIITGSQIPIFETRTDGKDNFTSALIIAGNYVIPEVSVFFGSKLYRGNRTIKISSAALDAFDSPNVSCLAKIGINVEVDYRLIFRPCTVSRFCVHSILDENVGILRIFPSITTATIKAFLQPPMRGVVLQTFGSGNIPSNRLDMLDALKQASQMGMIIVNCTQCTTGSVCDLYETGRLLQECGVISGYDMTPEAALTKLAYCLGKDEWSLEEKKKMMQRNLRGELTAGKSPEMQEFDLVDAVARSLHLSTPHELSQLGATLFPAMVNTAVKAGDLTKVELMKSYGADLSCINYDTRTALHVAAAEGREDVVKHLLLHGVTIHVRDRHDR
;
A
#
# COMPACT_ATOMS: atom_id res chain seq x y z
N MET A 1 -14.11 38.16 43.63
CA MET A 1 -12.69 38.36 43.26
C MET A 1 -12.46 37.67 41.92
N GLU A 2 -13.01 38.15 40.80
CA GLU A 2 -13.14 39.56 40.34
C GLU A 2 -11.76 40.22 40.22
N ASN A 3 -11.35 40.83 39.10
CA ASN A 3 -11.95 40.98 37.76
C ASN A 3 -10.83 40.74 36.69
N SER A 4 -11.01 40.65 35.36
CA SER A 4 -11.65 41.58 34.42
C SER A 4 -11.11 43.02 34.56
N SER A 5 -10.96 43.82 33.51
CA SER A 5 -10.90 43.60 32.05
C SER A 5 -10.41 44.91 31.41
N ASP A 6 -10.20 44.95 30.08
CA ASP A 6 -10.22 46.18 29.26
C ASP A 6 -9.05 47.19 29.49
N CYS A 7 -8.67 48.08 28.55
CA CYS A 7 -8.92 48.12 27.11
C CYS A 7 -7.78 48.85 26.36
N GLU A 8 -7.91 48.88 25.03
CA GLU A 8 -7.69 49.99 24.07
C GLU A 8 -7.15 51.35 24.63
N ASP A 9 -6.43 52.22 23.89
CA ASP A 9 -6.38 52.43 22.43
C ASP A 9 -5.22 53.39 22.01
N ILE A 10 -5.08 53.68 20.71
CA ILE A 10 -4.50 54.89 20.05
C ILE A 10 -3.06 55.35 20.45
N GLY A 11 -2.15 55.72 19.52
CA GLY A 11 -2.19 55.69 18.05
C GLY A 11 -1.40 56.82 17.36
N ASN A 12 -0.86 56.49 16.18
CA ASN A 12 -0.76 57.34 14.97
C ASN A 12 0.36 58.42 14.77
N GLU A 13 0.59 58.71 13.48
CA GLU A 13 1.14 59.93 12.82
C GLU A 13 2.66 60.23 12.60
N LEU A 14 3.08 59.98 11.33
CA LEU A 14 3.60 60.94 10.33
C LEU A 14 4.95 61.70 10.46
N ARG A 15 5.88 61.38 9.53
CA ARG A 15 6.46 62.20 8.41
C ARG A 15 7.64 61.41 7.77
N GLY A 16 8.04 61.46 6.49
CA GLY A 16 7.98 62.47 5.41
C GLY A 16 9.43 62.94 5.08
N LYS A 17 9.95 63.13 3.84
CA LYS A 17 9.40 63.15 2.46
C LYS A 17 10.48 62.91 1.36
N ILE A 18 10.10 62.24 0.26
CA ILE A 18 10.19 62.58 -1.20
C ILE A 18 11.48 63.19 -1.83
N ASN A 19 11.99 62.58 -2.94
CA ASN A 19 12.49 63.15 -4.25
C ASN A 19 13.44 62.14 -4.98
N GLY A 20 13.58 62.03 -6.33
CA GLY A 20 12.89 62.58 -7.52
C GLY A 20 13.68 62.38 -8.87
N SER A 21 13.00 62.29 -10.05
CA SER A 21 13.53 62.28 -11.47
C SER A 21 14.46 61.12 -11.95
N ALA A 22 14.54 60.61 -13.21
CA ALA A 22 14.17 60.96 -14.62
C ALA A 22 15.31 61.63 -15.47
N SER A 23 15.53 61.40 -16.79
CA SER A 23 15.02 60.46 -17.86
C SER A 23 15.81 60.59 -19.22
N HIS A 24 15.35 59.97 -20.34
CA HIS A 24 15.75 60.18 -21.79
C HIS A 24 17.13 59.65 -22.32
N VAL A 25 17.54 59.76 -23.62
CA VAL A 25 17.04 59.33 -24.99
C VAL A 25 18.01 59.85 -26.11
N SER A 26 18.17 59.38 -27.37
CA SER A 26 18.24 58.03 -28.04
C SER A 26 18.61 58.16 -29.57
N VAL A 27 18.83 57.02 -30.30
CA VAL A 27 18.74 56.83 -31.80
C VAL A 27 19.92 57.25 -32.76
N ALA A 28 20.01 56.54 -33.92
CA ALA A 28 20.70 56.83 -35.23
C ALA A 28 22.22 56.55 -35.43
N SER A 29 22.77 56.35 -36.66
CA SER A 29 22.30 55.74 -37.95
C SER A 29 23.46 55.62 -39.01
N SER A 30 23.17 55.06 -40.22
CA SER A 30 23.92 55.22 -41.51
C SER A 30 25.24 54.44 -41.73
N MET A 31 25.82 54.29 -42.95
CA MET A 31 25.40 53.62 -44.22
C MET A 31 26.55 53.69 -45.28
N ARG A 32 26.59 52.75 -46.26
CA ARG A 32 27.40 52.62 -47.53
C ARG A 32 28.18 51.28 -47.59
N SER A 33 28.13 50.37 -48.60
CA SER A 33 28.18 50.43 -50.09
C SER A 33 29.60 50.66 -50.66
N VAL A 34 30.13 50.02 -51.73
CA VAL A 34 29.57 49.57 -53.04
C VAL A 34 30.41 48.43 -53.72
N SER A 35 29.74 47.50 -54.46
CA SER A 35 30.22 46.67 -55.62
C SER A 35 31.33 45.58 -55.51
N LEU A 36 31.64 44.78 -56.58
CA LEU A 36 30.84 43.81 -57.37
C LEU A 36 31.72 43.10 -58.45
N SER A 37 31.88 41.77 -58.40
CA SER A 37 32.14 40.85 -59.55
C SER A 37 32.32 39.41 -59.02
N LYS A 38 32.15 38.31 -59.77
CA LYS A 38 31.78 38.10 -61.19
C LYS A 38 30.82 36.89 -61.30
N MET A 39 30.21 36.66 -62.47
CA MET A 39 29.08 35.73 -62.66
C MET A 39 29.46 34.25 -62.82
N GLY A 40 28.56 33.36 -62.38
CA GLY A 40 28.43 31.95 -62.77
C GLY A 40 26.96 31.53 -62.61
N MET A 41 26.37 30.80 -63.56
CA MET A 41 24.91 30.70 -63.71
C MET A 41 24.32 29.34 -63.29
N ALA A 42 23.22 29.37 -62.53
CA ALA A 42 22.20 28.32 -62.43
C ALA A 42 20.86 28.92 -61.93
N THR A 43 19.73 28.28 -62.19
CA THR A 43 18.37 28.86 -62.08
C THR A 43 17.57 28.45 -60.81
N PRO A 44 16.49 29.19 -60.45
CA PRO A 44 15.74 29.07 -59.17
C PRO A 44 14.55 28.06 -59.26
N PRO A 45 13.69 27.81 -58.23
CA PRO A 45 13.44 28.63 -57.02
C PRO A 45 13.12 27.94 -55.66
N LYS A 46 13.02 28.80 -54.62
CA LYS A 46 12.22 28.71 -53.37
C LYS A 46 12.44 27.55 -52.36
N MET A 47 13.13 27.92 -51.28
CA MET A 47 12.82 27.68 -49.85
C MET A 47 12.24 26.33 -49.39
N LEU A 48 12.98 25.70 -48.47
CA LEU A 48 12.43 25.18 -47.21
C LEU A 48 13.46 25.38 -46.08
N ASP A 49 12.99 25.77 -44.89
CA ASP A 49 13.82 26.00 -43.70
C ASP A 49 14.17 24.68 -42.99
N LYS A 50 15.43 24.57 -42.49
CA LYS A 50 15.90 23.76 -41.33
C LYS A 50 17.43 23.64 -41.31
N SER A 51 18.13 24.54 -40.61
CA SER A 51 19.51 24.25 -40.13
C SER A 51 19.94 25.01 -38.87
N SER A 52 19.01 25.63 -38.13
CA SER A 52 19.29 26.14 -36.79
C SER A 52 19.31 25.00 -35.75
N LEU A 53 20.43 24.27 -35.70
CA LEU A 53 20.73 23.32 -34.61
C LEU A 53 20.78 24.08 -33.27
N ARG A 54 19.64 24.14 -32.57
CA ARG A 54 19.53 24.72 -31.24
C ARG A 54 20.44 23.93 -30.28
N ARG A 55 21.55 24.54 -29.87
CA ARG A 55 22.40 23.98 -28.81
C ARG A 55 21.60 23.98 -27.52
N ASN A 56 21.29 22.79 -26.98
CA ASN A 56 20.76 22.65 -25.63
C ASN A 56 21.77 23.29 -24.65
N ARG A 57 21.37 24.39 -24.00
CA ARG A 57 22.12 25.01 -22.92
C ARG A 57 21.43 24.67 -21.62
N SER A 58 22.06 23.84 -20.80
CA SER A 58 21.59 23.40 -19.48
C SER A 58 21.73 24.48 -18.39
N TYR A 59 21.37 25.72 -18.69
CA TYR A 59 21.08 26.73 -17.68
C TYR A 59 19.61 26.55 -17.26
N GLY A 60 19.40 25.74 -16.23
CA GLY A 60 18.06 25.48 -15.69
C GLY A 60 17.49 26.68 -14.94
N ASN A 61 16.16 26.80 -14.93
CA ASN A 61 15.48 27.52 -13.86
C ASN A 61 15.67 26.69 -12.58
N MET A 62 16.48 27.20 -11.64
CA MET A 62 16.62 26.55 -10.34
C MET A 62 15.40 26.82 -9.46
N LEU A 63 14.88 25.72 -8.90
CA LEU A 63 14.01 25.66 -7.72
C LEU A 63 12.73 26.51 -7.74
N ALA A 64 11.60 25.85 -8.04
CA ALA A 64 10.40 26.12 -7.27
C ALA A 64 10.64 25.63 -5.84
N SER A 65 10.81 26.54 -4.88
CA SER A 65 11.03 26.22 -3.48
C SER A 65 9.72 25.76 -2.83
N GLY A 66 9.44 24.45 -2.87
CA GLY A 66 8.20 23.91 -2.29
C GLY A 66 7.98 22.40 -2.34
N ASN A 67 8.99 21.58 -2.69
CA ASN A 67 8.83 20.12 -2.73
C ASN A 67 8.62 19.56 -1.32
N THR A 68 7.42 19.06 -1.03
CA THR A 68 7.10 18.32 0.19
C THR A 68 7.85 16.99 0.23
N GLU A 69 8.27 16.58 1.42
CA GLU A 69 9.06 15.36 1.64
C GLU A 69 8.18 14.25 2.22
N ALA A 70 8.27 13.05 1.66
CA ALA A 70 7.67 11.85 2.24
C ALA A 70 8.76 10.99 2.88
N LYS A 71 8.57 10.58 4.14
CA LYS A 71 9.53 9.76 4.88
C LYS A 71 9.11 8.30 4.85
N VAL A 72 9.93 7.42 4.27
CA VAL A 72 9.68 5.97 4.24
C VAL A 72 10.73 5.23 5.06
N LEU A 73 10.28 4.34 5.96
CA LEU A 73 11.19 3.40 6.63
C LEU A 73 11.29 2.12 5.80
N VAL A 74 12.52 1.71 5.49
CA VAL A 74 12.82 0.42 4.86
C VAL A 74 13.36 -0.51 5.94
N ILE A 75 12.66 -1.60 6.22
CA ILE A 75 13.11 -2.67 7.10
C ILE A 75 13.67 -3.79 6.22
N TYR A 76 14.98 -4.03 6.27
CA TYR A 76 15.64 -5.08 5.52
C TYR A 76 15.88 -6.31 6.41
N THR A 77 15.02 -7.33 6.24
CA THR A 77 15.08 -8.57 7.04
C THR A 77 15.97 -9.62 6.39
N GLY A 78 16.08 -9.61 5.06
CA GLY A 78 16.97 -10.49 4.30
C GLY A 78 16.40 -10.93 2.95
N GLY A 79 16.70 -12.16 2.56
CA GLY A 79 16.34 -12.73 1.26
C GLY A 79 17.14 -12.20 0.06
N THR A 80 16.84 -12.79 -1.11
CA THR A 80 17.58 -12.66 -2.37
C THR A 80 17.87 -11.22 -2.81
N ILE A 81 16.96 -10.27 -2.53
CA ILE A 81 17.05 -8.90 -3.03
C ILE A 81 18.34 -8.18 -2.62
N GLY A 82 18.84 -8.40 -1.40
CA GLY A 82 20.09 -7.83 -0.91
C GLY A 82 21.27 -8.81 -0.85
N MET A 83 21.10 -10.06 -1.29
CA MET A 83 22.22 -11.00 -1.40
C MET A 83 23.27 -10.48 -2.39
N MET A 84 24.53 -10.80 -2.16
CA MET A 84 25.64 -10.42 -3.04
C MET A 84 26.51 -11.63 -3.37
N ARG A 85 27.27 -11.52 -4.46
CA ARG A 85 28.29 -12.51 -4.80
C ARG A 85 29.52 -12.33 -3.92
N ASN A 86 29.86 -13.38 -3.19
CA ASN A 86 31.11 -13.47 -2.45
C ASN A 86 32.30 -13.76 -3.40
N GLU A 87 33.51 -13.90 -2.83
CA GLU A 87 34.75 -14.20 -3.57
C GLU A 87 34.70 -15.55 -4.32
N LYS A 88 33.76 -16.43 -3.98
CA LYS A 88 33.52 -17.74 -4.61
C LYS A 88 32.34 -17.69 -5.61
N HIS A 89 31.86 -16.49 -5.95
CA HIS A 89 30.69 -16.20 -6.79
C HIS A 89 29.33 -16.73 -6.30
N ALA A 90 29.26 -17.31 -5.11
CA ALA A 90 28.01 -17.75 -4.47
C ALA A 90 27.25 -16.54 -3.90
N LEU A 91 25.92 -16.64 -3.85
CA LEU A 91 25.07 -15.60 -3.26
C LEU A 91 24.97 -15.81 -1.75
N GLU A 92 25.27 -14.76 -0.98
CA GLU A 92 25.12 -14.71 0.48
C GLU A 92 24.66 -13.31 0.93
N PRO A 93 23.96 -13.19 2.08
CA PRO A 93 23.72 -11.89 2.69
C PRO A 93 25.04 -11.31 3.25
N ILE A 94 25.38 -10.07 2.88
CA ILE A 94 26.61 -9.40 3.34
C ILE A 94 26.23 -8.11 4.08
N GLN A 95 26.60 -8.02 5.35
CA GLN A 95 26.19 -6.95 6.25
C GLN A 95 26.66 -5.56 5.78
N ASN A 96 25.81 -4.55 5.96
CA ASN A 96 25.93 -3.15 5.56
C ASN A 96 26.13 -2.92 4.04
N ALA A 97 26.09 -3.98 3.22
CA ALA A 97 26.43 -3.86 1.80
C ALA A 97 25.30 -3.24 0.97
N LEU A 98 24.03 -3.49 1.33
CA LEU A 98 22.86 -2.97 0.61
C LEU A 98 22.90 -1.43 0.58
N VAL A 99 22.96 -0.78 1.74
CA VAL A 99 22.99 0.69 1.86
C VAL A 99 24.22 1.27 1.16
N LYS A 100 25.40 0.66 1.36
CA LYS A 100 26.68 1.09 0.77
C LYS A 100 26.66 1.08 -0.76
N ASN A 101 25.94 0.14 -1.37
CA ASN A 101 25.80 0.03 -2.82
C ASN A 101 24.61 0.85 -3.36
N ILE A 102 23.50 1.00 -2.62
CA ILE A 102 22.43 1.95 -2.97
C ILE A 102 22.99 3.37 -3.11
N ARG A 103 23.87 3.81 -2.20
CA ARG A 103 24.51 5.14 -2.27
C ARG A 103 25.35 5.38 -3.55
N ARG A 104 25.67 4.32 -4.30
CA ARG A 104 26.43 4.39 -5.56
C ARG A 104 25.53 4.28 -6.80
N TYR A 105 24.22 4.16 -6.62
CA TYR A 105 23.27 3.88 -7.71
C TYR A 105 22.35 5.09 -7.94
N PRO A 106 22.57 5.92 -8.99
CA PRO A 106 21.85 7.18 -9.18
C PRO A 106 20.32 7.04 -9.26
N HIS A 107 19.81 5.90 -9.72
CA HIS A 107 18.37 5.62 -9.79
C HIS A 107 17.72 5.34 -8.43
N MET A 108 18.50 5.14 -7.37
CA MET A 108 18.02 4.90 -6.00
C MET A 108 18.53 5.94 -4.99
N HIS A 109 19.63 6.63 -5.28
CA HIS A 109 20.15 7.73 -4.47
C HIS A 109 20.52 8.97 -5.30
N ASP A 110 19.76 10.05 -5.15
CA ASP A 110 20.16 11.39 -5.58
C ASP A 110 21.17 11.98 -4.57
N VAL A 111 22.43 12.00 -4.98
CA VAL A 111 23.54 12.52 -4.18
C VAL A 111 23.56 14.05 -4.12
N GLU A 112 23.11 14.73 -5.17
CA GLU A 112 23.13 16.21 -5.24
C GLU A 112 22.11 16.79 -4.27
N TYR A 113 20.88 16.29 -4.28
CA TYR A 113 19.86 16.71 -3.32
C TYR A 113 20.22 16.27 -1.90
N ALA A 114 20.78 15.08 -1.69
CA ALA A 114 21.22 14.65 -0.37
C ALA A 114 22.33 15.56 0.22
N GLN A 115 23.28 16.02 -0.62
CA GLN A 115 24.29 17.00 -0.20
C GLN A 115 23.67 18.38 0.09
N GLN A 116 22.73 18.87 -0.73
CA GLN A 116 22.01 20.12 -0.47
C GLN A 116 21.18 20.06 0.82
N ARG A 117 20.55 18.91 1.10
CA ARG A 117 19.57 18.72 2.18
C ARG A 117 20.17 18.34 3.54
N PHE A 118 21.30 17.64 3.55
CA PHE A 118 21.97 17.12 4.75
C PHE A 118 23.43 17.59 4.91
N GLY A 119 23.98 18.35 3.96
CA GLY A 119 25.33 18.90 4.02
C GLY A 119 26.40 17.81 4.18
N SER A 120 27.36 18.05 5.08
CA SER A 120 28.41 17.10 5.45
C SER A 120 27.89 15.79 6.07
N GLY A 121 26.63 15.74 6.51
CA GLY A 121 26.00 14.53 7.02
C GLY A 121 25.49 13.57 5.93
N SER A 122 25.46 13.97 4.65
CA SER A 122 24.79 13.20 3.58
C SER A 122 25.32 11.78 3.36
N SER A 123 26.57 11.50 3.73
CA SER A 123 27.21 10.19 3.63
C SER A 123 26.65 9.15 4.60
N MET A 124 26.09 9.59 5.73
CA MET A 124 25.50 8.74 6.78
C MET A 124 24.00 9.00 6.98
N GLY A 125 23.50 10.17 6.59
CA GLY A 125 22.08 10.54 6.67
C GLY A 125 21.17 9.77 5.70
N PRO A 126 19.86 10.06 5.72
CA PRO A 126 18.86 9.34 4.92
C PRO A 126 19.19 9.28 3.42
N LEU A 127 18.71 8.21 2.79
CA LEU A 127 18.73 8.06 1.34
C LEU A 127 17.60 8.88 0.72
N VAL A 128 17.75 9.22 -0.55
CA VAL A 128 16.88 10.15 -1.27
C VAL A 128 16.61 9.56 -2.64
N LEU A 129 15.35 9.22 -2.93
CA LEU A 129 14.96 8.77 -4.26
C LEU A 129 15.08 9.94 -5.25
N PRO A 130 15.50 9.72 -6.51
CA PRO A 130 15.36 10.71 -7.59
C PRO A 130 13.95 11.30 -7.67
N PHE A 131 13.84 12.52 -8.21
CA PHE A 131 12.53 13.13 -8.44
C PHE A 131 11.76 12.31 -9.49
N VAL A 132 10.52 11.93 -9.15
CA VAL A 132 9.62 11.19 -10.04
C VAL A 132 8.58 12.17 -10.56
N GLU A 133 8.47 12.29 -11.89
CA GLU A 133 7.52 13.20 -12.52
C GLU A 133 6.07 12.76 -12.20
N LYS A 134 5.18 13.74 -11.97
CA LYS A 134 3.77 13.60 -11.52
C LYS A 134 3.56 13.24 -10.04
N GLU A 135 4.55 12.69 -9.35
CA GLU A 135 4.45 12.43 -7.91
C GLU A 135 4.49 13.74 -7.09
N GLN A 136 3.69 13.84 -6.03
CA GLN A 136 3.57 15.08 -5.26
C GLN A 136 4.70 15.28 -4.24
N ARG A 137 5.18 14.21 -3.61
CA ARG A 137 6.17 14.25 -2.55
C ARG A 137 7.47 13.56 -2.96
N ARG A 138 8.60 14.17 -2.62
CA ARG A 138 9.92 13.55 -2.80
C ARG A 138 10.17 12.51 -1.71
N VAL A 139 10.45 11.27 -2.09
CA VAL A 139 10.69 10.17 -1.14
C VAL A 139 12.11 10.25 -0.57
N ILE A 140 12.18 10.44 0.74
CA ILE A 140 13.38 10.31 1.57
C ILE A 140 13.20 9.04 2.40
N TYR A 141 14.20 8.18 2.46
CA TYR A 141 14.07 6.87 3.11
C TYR A 141 15.28 6.49 3.96
N THR A 142 15.01 5.78 5.06
CA THR A 142 16.01 5.23 5.97
C THR A 142 15.95 3.71 5.90
N VAL A 143 17.11 3.05 5.88
CA VAL A 143 17.18 1.57 5.87
C VAL A 143 17.64 1.10 7.24
N THR A 144 16.79 0.35 7.93
CA THR A 144 17.15 -0.45 9.11
C THR A 144 17.47 -1.86 8.63
N GLU A 145 18.72 -2.28 8.78
CA GLU A 145 19.18 -3.61 8.41
C GLU A 145 19.17 -4.54 9.63
N TYR A 146 18.61 -5.74 9.49
CA TYR A 146 18.60 -6.72 10.57
C TYR A 146 19.95 -7.45 10.69
N ASP A 147 20.35 -7.71 11.92
CA ASP A 147 21.42 -8.65 12.27
C ASP A 147 20.80 -9.81 13.09
N PRO A 148 21.01 -11.09 12.71
CA PRO A 148 21.45 -11.52 11.38
C PRO A 148 20.41 -11.22 10.29
N LEU A 149 20.86 -11.13 9.04
CA LEU A 149 19.98 -11.17 7.87
C LEU A 149 19.50 -12.60 7.63
N LEU A 150 18.20 -12.78 7.40
CA LEU A 150 17.56 -14.09 7.31
C LEU A 150 17.25 -14.51 5.87
N ASP A 151 17.38 -15.80 5.60
CA ASP A 151 16.59 -16.43 4.54
C ASP A 151 15.14 -16.56 5.02
N SER A 152 14.18 -16.23 4.15
CA SER A 152 12.75 -16.29 4.47
C SER A 152 12.28 -17.66 4.98
N SER A 153 12.93 -18.76 4.56
CA SER A 153 12.64 -20.12 5.02
C SER A 153 12.96 -20.38 6.50
N ASN A 154 13.80 -19.53 7.12
CA ASN A 154 14.17 -19.61 8.53
C ASN A 154 13.40 -18.62 9.43
N MET A 155 12.48 -17.83 8.87
CA MET A 155 11.73 -16.83 9.64
C MET A 155 10.57 -17.44 10.45
N THR A 156 10.35 -16.88 11.63
CA THR A 156 9.43 -17.38 12.66
C THR A 156 8.41 -16.32 13.08
N ILE A 157 7.47 -16.70 13.95
CA ILE A 157 6.55 -15.78 14.64
C ILE A 157 7.30 -14.64 15.35
N ASN A 158 8.46 -14.92 15.96
CA ASN A 158 9.26 -13.91 16.66
C ASN A 158 9.82 -12.84 15.71
N ASP A 159 10.13 -13.21 14.45
CA ASP A 159 10.58 -12.27 13.43
C ASP A 159 9.45 -11.38 12.93
N TRP A 160 8.22 -11.92 12.82
CA TRP A 160 7.02 -11.12 12.55
C TRP A 160 6.75 -10.12 13.68
N VAL A 161 6.90 -10.54 14.94
CA VAL A 161 6.78 -9.67 16.12
C VAL A 161 7.83 -8.55 16.08
N ARG A 162 9.09 -8.86 15.77
CA ARG A 162 10.16 -7.87 15.59
C ARG A 162 9.81 -6.82 14.53
N ILE A 163 9.35 -7.25 13.35
CA ILE A 163 8.96 -6.31 12.26
C ILE A 163 7.77 -5.44 12.69
N ALA A 164 6.76 -6.01 13.34
CA ALA A 164 5.60 -5.25 13.80
C ALA A 164 5.99 -4.22 14.88
N GLU A 165 6.87 -4.59 15.80
CA GLU A 165 7.36 -3.72 16.88
C GLU A 165 8.27 -2.60 16.36
N ASP A 166 9.16 -2.87 15.40
CA ASP A 166 9.99 -1.84 14.75
C ASP A 166 9.13 -0.82 13.97
N ILE A 167 8.05 -1.29 13.31
CA ILE A 167 7.02 -0.41 12.73
C ILE A 167 6.33 0.41 13.84
N ARG A 168 6.01 -0.20 15.00
CA ARG A 168 5.33 0.48 16.11
C ARG A 168 6.15 1.60 16.72
N GLN A 169 7.43 1.36 16.99
CA GLN A 169 8.34 2.38 17.51
C GLN A 169 8.55 3.52 16.51
N SER A 170 8.53 3.18 15.22
CA SER A 170 8.74 4.13 14.11
C SER A 170 7.45 4.84 13.66
N TYR A 171 6.27 4.45 14.16
CA TYR A 171 5.00 4.71 13.47
C TYR A 171 4.68 6.20 13.27
N GLU A 172 4.99 7.05 14.25
CA GLU A 172 4.71 8.48 14.17
C GLU A 172 5.76 9.27 13.36
N PHE A 173 6.94 8.69 13.09
CA PHE A 173 8.07 9.39 12.47
C PHE A 173 8.13 9.29 10.93
N PHE A 174 7.47 8.29 10.35
CA PHE A 174 7.45 8.00 8.91
C PHE A 174 6.03 8.05 8.35
N ASP A 175 5.89 8.37 7.06
CA ASP A 175 4.62 8.37 6.32
C ASP A 175 4.20 6.97 5.85
N GLY A 176 5.18 6.08 5.59
CA GLY A 176 4.96 4.71 5.14
C GLY A 176 6.17 3.80 5.34
N PHE A 177 5.97 2.51 5.07
CA PHE A 177 6.91 1.42 5.40
C PHE A 177 7.10 0.48 4.20
N VAL A 178 8.35 0.06 3.98
CA VAL A 178 8.71 -0.98 3.01
C VAL A 178 9.50 -2.07 3.74
N ILE A 179 9.11 -3.34 3.59
CA ILE A 179 9.80 -4.49 4.18
C ILE A 179 10.46 -5.26 3.02
N LEU A 180 11.79 -5.36 3.05
CA LEU A 180 12.57 -6.15 2.10
C LEU A 180 12.78 -7.57 2.64
N HIS A 181 12.20 -8.54 1.95
CA HIS A 181 11.94 -9.89 2.43
C HIS A 181 12.29 -10.96 1.38
N GLY A 182 12.67 -12.16 1.83
CA GLY A 182 12.84 -13.32 0.94
C GLY A 182 11.49 -13.85 0.43
N THR A 183 11.47 -14.40 -0.78
CA THR A 183 10.19 -14.66 -1.48
C THR A 183 9.49 -15.96 -1.08
N ASP A 184 10.06 -16.83 -0.24
CA ASP A 184 9.45 -18.14 0.05
C ASP A 184 8.35 -18.10 1.12
N THR A 185 8.50 -17.28 2.17
CA THR A 185 7.48 -17.11 3.22
C THR A 185 6.79 -15.74 3.21
N LEU A 186 7.02 -14.95 2.16
CA LEU A 186 6.55 -13.55 2.05
C LEU A 186 5.03 -13.40 2.26
N SER A 187 4.22 -14.29 1.68
CA SER A 187 2.76 -14.32 1.90
C SER A 187 2.35 -14.60 3.35
N TYR A 188 3.13 -15.41 4.09
CA TYR A 188 2.87 -15.66 5.52
C TYR A 188 3.19 -14.40 6.33
N THR A 189 4.35 -13.78 6.14
CA THR A 189 4.71 -12.52 6.82
C THR A 189 3.71 -11.40 6.49
N ALA A 190 3.27 -11.28 5.23
CA ALA A 190 2.28 -10.30 4.81
C ALA A 190 0.90 -10.54 5.46
N SER A 191 0.51 -11.81 5.62
CA SER A 191 -0.72 -12.18 6.30
C SER A 191 -0.64 -11.95 7.81
N ALA A 192 0.45 -12.39 8.46
CA ALA A 192 0.67 -12.20 9.90
C ALA A 192 0.65 -10.72 10.29
N LEU A 193 1.49 -9.91 9.62
CA LEU A 193 1.52 -8.46 9.87
C LEU A 193 0.17 -7.81 9.59
N SER A 194 -0.60 -8.28 8.60
CA SER A 194 -1.94 -7.75 8.36
C SER A 194 -2.87 -7.89 9.57
N PHE A 195 -2.82 -9.01 10.32
CA PHE A 195 -3.60 -9.16 11.55
C PHE A 195 -2.97 -8.41 12.73
N MET A 196 -1.65 -8.51 12.91
CA MET A 196 -0.90 -7.93 14.04
C MET A 196 -0.94 -6.40 14.06
N LEU A 197 -0.93 -5.74 12.89
CA LEU A 197 -0.99 -4.29 12.75
C LEU A 197 -2.45 -3.80 12.85
N GLU A 198 -2.96 -3.72 14.07
CA GLU A 198 -4.34 -3.30 14.34
C GLU A 198 -4.54 -1.79 14.14
N ASN A 199 -5.67 -1.40 13.56
CA ASN A 199 -6.00 0.00 13.23
C ASN A 199 -4.90 0.70 12.39
N LEU A 200 -4.27 -0.05 11.48
CA LEU A 200 -3.31 0.48 10.52
C LEU A 200 -3.94 1.58 9.66
N GLY A 201 -3.25 2.72 9.55
CA GLY A 201 -3.66 3.88 8.76
C GLY A 201 -2.64 4.32 7.71
N LYS A 202 -1.42 3.76 7.76
CA LYS A 202 -0.28 4.06 6.87
C LYS A 202 0.06 2.87 5.99
N THR A 203 0.72 3.15 4.87
CA THR A 203 1.04 2.16 3.84
C THR A 203 2.21 1.28 4.26
N VAL A 204 2.02 -0.04 4.26
CA VAL A 204 3.05 -1.04 4.59
C VAL A 204 3.20 -2.01 3.42
N ILE A 205 4.33 -1.99 2.73
CA ILE A 205 4.56 -2.80 1.52
C ILE A 205 5.67 -3.81 1.76
N ILE A 206 5.36 -5.10 1.66
CA ILE A 206 6.36 -6.16 1.61
C ILE A 206 6.75 -6.39 0.15
N THR A 207 8.05 -6.43 -0.11
CA THR A 207 8.58 -6.72 -1.43
C THR A 207 9.91 -7.47 -1.32
N GLY A 208 10.40 -7.96 -2.45
CA GLY A 208 11.63 -8.72 -2.58
C GLY A 208 11.97 -8.88 -4.04
N SER A 209 12.74 -9.91 -4.37
CA SER A 209 13.03 -10.23 -5.76
C SER A 209 13.46 -11.67 -5.96
N GLN A 210 13.37 -12.13 -7.21
CA GLN A 210 13.90 -13.42 -7.65
C GLN A 210 15.38 -13.32 -8.04
N ILE A 211 15.87 -12.12 -8.38
CA ILE A 211 17.28 -11.85 -8.69
C ILE A 211 17.79 -10.70 -7.80
N PRO A 212 19.03 -10.72 -7.26
CA PRO A 212 19.54 -9.64 -6.41
C PRO A 212 19.52 -8.25 -7.07
N ILE A 213 19.33 -7.20 -6.27
CA ILE A 213 19.08 -5.82 -6.75
C ILE A 213 20.24 -5.18 -7.52
N PHE A 214 21.47 -5.68 -7.36
CA PHE A 214 22.65 -5.14 -8.03
C PHE A 214 23.07 -5.91 -9.29
N GLU A 215 22.41 -7.03 -9.61
CA GLU A 215 22.64 -7.74 -10.88
C GLU A 215 22.18 -6.90 -12.08
N THR A 216 22.68 -7.23 -13.28
CA THR A 216 22.40 -6.45 -14.50
C THR A 216 20.92 -6.52 -14.88
N ARG A 217 20.37 -7.73 -14.98
CA ARG A 217 18.95 -8.01 -15.25
C ARG A 217 18.30 -8.51 -13.98
N THR A 218 17.51 -7.67 -13.31
CA THR A 218 16.91 -7.95 -12.00
C THR A 218 15.56 -7.27 -11.86
N ASP A 219 14.61 -7.95 -11.23
CA ASP A 219 13.31 -7.44 -10.81
C ASP A 219 13.39 -6.57 -9.55
N GLY A 220 14.44 -6.73 -8.73
CA GLY A 220 14.55 -6.05 -7.43
C GLY A 220 14.64 -4.53 -7.50
N LYS A 221 15.14 -3.95 -8.60
CA LYS A 221 15.21 -2.49 -8.79
C LYS A 221 13.82 -1.89 -8.94
N ASP A 222 13.03 -2.48 -9.84
CA ASP A 222 11.68 -2.01 -10.17
C ASP A 222 10.74 -2.27 -8.99
N ASN A 223 10.84 -3.45 -8.35
CA ASN A 223 10.11 -3.79 -7.13
C ASN A 223 10.40 -2.81 -5.98
N PHE A 224 11.67 -2.54 -5.66
CA PHE A 224 12.03 -1.67 -4.54
C PHE A 224 11.69 -0.20 -4.79
N THR A 225 12.02 0.35 -5.96
CA THR A 225 11.74 1.75 -6.28
C THR A 225 10.24 2.02 -6.35
N SER A 226 9.45 1.10 -6.91
CA SER A 226 7.99 1.15 -6.91
C SER A 226 7.41 1.14 -5.49
N ALA A 227 7.90 0.24 -4.63
CA ALA A 227 7.45 0.17 -3.24
C ALA A 227 7.74 1.48 -2.48
N LEU A 228 8.91 2.08 -2.68
CA LEU A 228 9.23 3.41 -2.12
C LEU A 228 8.29 4.51 -2.63
N ILE A 229 7.96 4.53 -3.92
CA ILE A 229 7.04 5.52 -4.52
C ILE A 229 5.63 5.38 -3.93
N ILE A 230 5.07 4.17 -3.91
CA ILE A 230 3.73 3.93 -3.37
C ILE A 230 3.70 4.26 -1.87
N ALA A 231 4.63 3.75 -1.07
CA ALA A 231 4.65 3.99 0.37
C ALA A 231 4.88 5.48 0.73
N GLY A 232 5.54 6.26 -0.14
CA GLY A 232 5.76 7.68 0.05
C GLY A 232 4.60 8.58 -0.41
N ASN A 233 3.92 8.25 -1.51
CA ASN A 233 2.92 9.15 -2.12
C ASN A 233 1.46 8.73 -1.92
N TYR A 234 1.18 7.44 -1.65
CA TYR A 234 -0.18 6.90 -1.65
C TYR A 234 -0.54 6.36 -0.27
N VAL A 235 -1.72 6.74 0.24
CA VAL A 235 -2.23 6.31 1.56
C VAL A 235 -3.15 5.10 1.37
N ILE A 236 -2.55 3.91 1.47
CA ILE A 236 -3.20 2.61 1.33
C ILE A 236 -3.03 1.91 2.69
N PRO A 237 -4.00 2.01 3.63
CA PRO A 237 -3.88 1.60 5.04
C PRO A 237 -3.88 0.07 5.26
N GLU A 238 -3.09 -0.66 4.48
CA GLU A 238 -3.03 -2.11 4.46
C GLU A 238 -1.59 -2.62 4.39
N VAL A 239 -1.36 -3.80 4.98
CA VAL A 239 -0.18 -4.61 4.65
C VAL A 239 -0.38 -5.20 3.27
N SER A 240 0.45 -4.75 2.34
CA SER A 240 0.36 -5.01 0.90
C SER A 240 1.62 -5.73 0.42
N VAL A 241 1.53 -6.40 -0.74
CA VAL A 241 2.66 -7.06 -1.40
C VAL A 241 2.85 -6.45 -2.79
N PHE A 242 4.07 -6.03 -3.13
CA PHE A 242 4.38 -5.46 -4.45
C PHE A 242 5.32 -6.34 -5.27
N PHE A 243 4.84 -6.83 -6.41
CA PHE A 243 5.57 -7.62 -7.41
C PHE A 243 4.95 -7.43 -8.80
N GLY A 244 5.75 -7.53 -9.87
CA GLY A 244 5.22 -7.60 -11.25
C GLY A 244 4.39 -6.40 -11.66
N SER A 245 4.81 -5.20 -11.25
CA SER A 245 4.10 -3.92 -11.42
C SER A 245 2.68 -3.86 -10.81
N LYS A 246 2.37 -4.73 -9.83
CA LYS A 246 1.08 -4.79 -9.14
C LYS A 246 1.27 -4.70 -7.62
N LEU A 247 0.35 -3.99 -6.97
CA LEU A 247 0.18 -4.00 -5.52
C LEU A 247 -1.01 -4.88 -5.17
N TYR A 248 -0.80 -5.90 -4.35
CA TYR A 248 -1.83 -6.83 -3.87
C TYR A 248 -2.09 -6.62 -2.37
N ARG A 249 -3.29 -6.97 -1.88
CA ARG A 249 -3.56 -7.13 -0.44
C ARG A 249 -2.73 -8.30 0.10
N GLY A 250 -1.93 -8.08 1.14
CA GLY A 250 -0.96 -9.07 1.62
C GLY A 250 -1.58 -10.38 2.12
N ASN A 251 -2.71 -10.28 2.84
CA ASN A 251 -3.48 -11.46 3.29
C ASN A 251 -4.31 -12.14 2.18
N ARG A 252 -4.11 -11.78 0.90
CA ARG A 252 -4.70 -12.45 -0.27
C ARG A 252 -3.67 -13.01 -1.24
N THR A 253 -2.38 -12.74 -1.05
CA THR A 253 -1.34 -13.24 -1.96
C THR A 253 -0.90 -14.66 -1.67
N ILE A 254 -0.59 -15.40 -2.73
CA ILE A 254 0.15 -16.66 -2.68
C ILE A 254 1.39 -16.56 -3.60
N LYS A 255 2.41 -17.39 -3.35
CA LYS A 255 3.52 -17.58 -4.30
C LYS A 255 3.09 -18.57 -5.39
N ILE A 256 2.96 -18.11 -6.63
CA ILE A 256 2.55 -18.93 -7.79
C ILE A 256 3.73 -19.49 -8.59
N SER A 257 4.94 -18.94 -8.44
CA SER A 257 6.11 -19.39 -9.18
C SER A 257 7.40 -19.32 -8.37
N SER A 258 8.29 -20.29 -8.61
CA SER A 258 9.68 -20.28 -8.16
C SER A 258 10.66 -19.68 -9.18
N ALA A 259 10.21 -19.41 -10.42
CA ALA A 259 11.10 -19.07 -11.54
C ALA A 259 10.66 -17.83 -12.36
N ALA A 260 9.36 -17.49 -12.38
CA ALA A 260 8.91 -16.24 -12.99
C ALA A 260 9.23 -15.04 -12.09
N LEU A 261 9.47 -13.86 -12.70
CA LEU A 261 9.61 -12.60 -11.95
C LEU A 261 8.27 -12.16 -11.34
N ASP A 262 7.17 -12.46 -12.04
CA ASP A 262 5.80 -12.40 -11.52
C ASP A 262 5.54 -13.60 -10.58
N ALA A 263 6.26 -13.65 -9.46
CA ALA A 263 6.26 -14.79 -8.54
C ALA A 263 4.98 -14.89 -7.68
N PHE A 264 4.18 -13.83 -7.60
CA PHE A 264 3.02 -13.70 -6.70
C PHE A 264 1.75 -13.27 -7.45
N ASP A 265 0.60 -13.78 -6.98
CA ASP A 265 -0.73 -13.40 -7.43
C ASP A 265 -1.73 -13.39 -6.27
N SER A 266 -2.90 -12.80 -6.49
CA SER A 266 -4.01 -12.64 -5.53
C SER A 266 -5.28 -13.29 -6.11
N PRO A 267 -5.47 -14.61 -5.96
CA PRO A 267 -6.39 -15.37 -6.82
C PRO A 267 -7.87 -15.02 -6.69
N ASN A 268 -8.29 -14.57 -5.51
CA ASN A 268 -9.70 -14.31 -5.17
C ASN A 268 -10.05 -12.81 -5.08
N VAL A 269 -9.07 -11.90 -5.19
CA VAL A 269 -9.28 -10.44 -5.08
C VAL A 269 -8.35 -9.70 -6.05
N SER A 270 -8.87 -8.72 -6.79
CA SER A 270 -8.05 -7.88 -7.68
C SER A 270 -6.95 -7.11 -6.94
N CYS A 271 -5.87 -6.78 -7.67
CA CYS A 271 -4.81 -5.91 -7.16
C CYS A 271 -5.36 -4.53 -6.73
N LEU A 272 -4.85 -4.03 -5.60
CA LEU A 272 -5.19 -2.72 -5.04
C LEU A 272 -4.65 -1.57 -5.91
N ALA A 273 -3.49 -1.79 -6.56
CA ALA A 273 -2.93 -0.85 -7.51
C ALA A 273 -2.14 -1.53 -8.63
N LYS A 274 -1.96 -0.81 -9.74
CA LYS A 274 -1.10 -1.16 -10.88
C LYS A 274 -0.17 0.00 -11.19
N ILE A 275 1.08 -0.29 -11.57
CA ILE A 275 2.02 0.70 -12.09
C ILE A 275 2.17 0.52 -13.60
N GLY A 276 1.84 1.58 -14.34
CA GLY A 276 2.15 1.74 -15.74
C GLY A 276 2.87 3.06 -15.97
N ILE A 277 2.39 3.86 -16.93
CA ILE A 277 2.85 5.25 -17.16
C ILE A 277 2.40 6.19 -16.01
N ASN A 278 1.38 5.77 -15.24
CA ASN A 278 0.90 6.36 -14.01
C ASN A 278 0.72 5.22 -12.97
N VAL A 279 0.60 5.55 -11.69
CA VAL A 279 0.10 4.62 -10.67
C VAL A 279 -1.43 4.70 -10.62
N GLU A 280 -2.11 3.57 -10.84
CA GLU A 280 -3.55 3.44 -10.80
C GLU A 280 -3.96 2.66 -9.54
N VAL A 281 -4.64 3.32 -8.59
CA VAL A 281 -5.08 2.73 -7.31
C VAL A 281 -6.61 2.62 -7.28
N ASP A 282 -7.14 1.43 -7.01
CA ASP A 282 -8.58 1.23 -6.81
C ASP A 282 -8.95 1.40 -5.34
N TYR A 283 -9.18 2.66 -4.95
CA TYR A 283 -9.57 3.04 -3.60
C TYR A 283 -10.88 2.42 -3.10
N ARG A 284 -11.68 1.78 -3.97
CA ARG A 284 -12.91 1.06 -3.59
C ARG A 284 -12.61 -0.34 -3.03
N LEU A 285 -11.50 -0.95 -3.45
CA LEU A 285 -11.06 -2.25 -2.94
C LEU A 285 -10.41 -2.15 -1.55
N ILE A 286 -9.89 -0.97 -1.19
CA ILE A 286 -9.12 -0.74 0.04
C ILE A 286 -9.98 -0.98 1.29
N PHE A 287 -9.53 -1.91 2.13
CA PHE A 287 -10.11 -2.21 3.43
C PHE A 287 -9.62 -1.17 4.45
N ARG A 288 -10.54 -0.37 4.98
CA ARG A 288 -10.24 0.72 5.93
C ARG A 288 -10.78 0.38 7.32
N PRO A 289 -10.04 0.62 8.42
CA PRO A 289 -10.57 0.43 9.77
C PRO A 289 -11.76 1.36 10.04
N CYS A 290 -12.92 0.79 10.39
CA CYS A 290 -14.11 1.54 10.80
C CYS A 290 -14.14 1.82 12.33
N THR A 291 -12.97 1.74 12.99
CA THR A 291 -12.79 1.83 14.44
C THR A 291 -11.96 3.06 14.79
N VAL A 292 -12.52 3.94 15.63
CA VAL A 292 -11.84 5.16 16.11
C VAL A 292 -10.88 4.81 17.26
N SER A 293 -9.82 4.10 16.91
CA SER A 293 -8.77 3.61 17.82
C SER A 293 -7.41 4.06 17.29
N ARG A 294 -6.41 4.25 18.18
CA ARG A 294 -5.02 4.41 17.75
C ARG A 294 -4.53 3.11 17.12
N PHE A 295 -3.59 3.24 16.19
CA PHE A 295 -2.77 2.13 15.72
C PHE A 295 -2.10 1.42 16.91
N CYS A 296 -2.16 0.09 16.92
CA CYS A 296 -1.56 -0.76 17.95
C CYS A 296 -1.10 -2.10 17.36
N VAL A 297 -0.16 -2.76 18.05
CA VAL A 297 0.41 -4.04 17.61
C VAL A 297 0.03 -5.14 18.59
N HIS A 298 -0.50 -6.24 18.06
CA HIS A 298 -0.68 -7.48 18.79
C HIS A 298 0.50 -8.41 18.54
N SER A 299 1.36 -8.56 19.55
CA SER A 299 2.61 -9.32 19.50
C SER A 299 2.49 -10.77 20.01
N ILE A 300 1.33 -11.18 20.52
CA ILE A 300 1.09 -12.52 21.05
C ILE A 300 0.41 -13.34 19.95
N LEU A 301 1.11 -14.34 19.41
CA LEU A 301 0.56 -15.30 18.45
C LEU A 301 0.74 -16.71 19.02
N ASP A 302 -0.24 -17.58 18.81
CA ASP A 302 -0.12 -18.98 19.23
C ASP A 302 0.66 -19.81 18.21
N GLU A 303 1.81 -20.35 18.63
CA GLU A 303 2.66 -21.21 17.79
C GLU A 303 2.05 -22.60 17.54
N ASN A 304 1.04 -23.02 18.31
CA ASN A 304 0.44 -24.36 18.25
C ASN A 304 -0.62 -24.47 17.14
N VAL A 305 -0.25 -24.05 15.93
CA VAL A 305 -1.08 -24.11 14.72
C VAL A 305 -0.39 -24.88 13.59
N GLY A 306 -1.18 -25.54 12.73
CA GLY A 306 -0.64 -26.29 11.59
C GLY A 306 -1.56 -26.35 10.38
N ILE A 307 -0.99 -26.66 9.22
CA ILE A 307 -1.74 -26.93 7.98
C ILE A 307 -1.77 -28.44 7.73
N LEU A 308 -2.95 -29.05 7.71
CA LEU A 308 -3.16 -30.46 7.37
C LEU A 308 -3.77 -30.57 5.96
N ARG A 309 -2.95 -30.96 4.98
CA ARG A 309 -3.44 -31.21 3.62
C ARG A 309 -3.99 -32.63 3.49
N ILE A 310 -5.27 -32.76 3.16
CA ILE A 310 -5.91 -34.05 2.86
C ILE A 310 -5.44 -34.55 1.48
N PHE A 311 -5.16 -35.84 1.35
CA PHE A 311 -4.84 -36.49 0.08
C PHE A 311 -5.51 -37.88 0.01
N PRO A 312 -5.74 -38.44 -1.19
CA PRO A 312 -6.31 -39.78 -1.32
C PRO A 312 -5.50 -40.81 -0.53
N SER A 313 -6.18 -41.69 0.20
CA SER A 313 -5.57 -42.69 1.09
C SER A 313 -4.77 -42.15 2.29
N ILE A 314 -4.96 -40.88 2.71
CA ILE A 314 -4.47 -40.41 4.02
C ILE A 314 -5.01 -41.31 5.15
N THR A 315 -4.12 -41.67 6.08
CA THR A 315 -4.46 -42.59 7.18
C THR A 315 -5.01 -41.85 8.40
N THR A 316 -5.92 -42.50 9.12
CA THR A 316 -6.48 -41.94 10.37
C THR A 316 -5.44 -41.93 11.50
N ALA A 317 -4.39 -42.75 11.43
CA ALA A 317 -3.23 -42.63 12.31
C ALA A 317 -2.47 -41.32 12.07
N THR A 318 -2.23 -40.96 10.80
CA THR A 318 -1.61 -39.67 10.42
C THR A 318 -2.44 -38.48 10.91
N ILE A 319 -3.77 -38.53 10.72
CA ILE A 319 -4.69 -37.48 11.16
C ILE A 319 -4.70 -37.37 12.69
N LYS A 320 -4.88 -38.49 13.41
CA LYS A 320 -4.89 -38.49 14.89
C LYS A 320 -3.56 -38.03 15.48
N ALA A 321 -2.42 -38.37 14.86
CA ALA A 321 -1.10 -37.89 15.26
C ALA A 321 -0.95 -36.36 15.07
N PHE A 322 -1.40 -35.82 13.94
CA PHE A 322 -1.37 -34.37 13.67
C PHE A 322 -2.28 -33.56 14.61
N LEU A 323 -3.38 -34.17 15.07
CA LEU A 323 -4.35 -33.55 16.00
C LEU A 323 -4.00 -33.78 17.49
N GLN A 324 -2.80 -34.24 17.84
CA GLN A 324 -2.40 -34.39 19.25
C GLN A 324 -2.02 -33.05 19.90
N PRO A 325 -2.17 -32.92 21.24
CA PRO A 325 -1.54 -31.86 22.00
C PRO A 325 -0.02 -31.77 21.72
N PRO A 326 0.56 -30.56 21.67
CA PRO A 326 -0.02 -29.29 22.12
C PRO A 326 -0.87 -28.55 21.08
N MET A 327 -1.15 -29.13 19.89
CA MET A 327 -1.89 -28.45 18.81
C MET A 327 -3.24 -27.85 19.27
N ARG A 328 -3.47 -26.57 18.94
CA ARG A 328 -4.69 -25.80 19.30
C ARG A 328 -5.50 -25.34 18.09
N GLY A 329 -4.91 -25.29 16.90
CA GLY A 329 -5.61 -24.90 15.67
C GLY A 329 -5.08 -25.60 14.42
N VAL A 330 -5.97 -26.02 13.52
CA VAL A 330 -5.58 -26.65 12.25
C VAL A 330 -6.31 -26.06 11.06
N VAL A 331 -5.55 -25.62 10.05
CA VAL A 331 -6.05 -25.32 8.71
C VAL A 331 -6.10 -26.62 7.91
N LEU A 332 -7.30 -27.13 7.68
CA LEU A 332 -7.56 -28.36 6.95
C LEU A 332 -7.74 -28.04 5.46
N GLN A 333 -6.78 -28.40 4.60
CA GLN A 333 -6.93 -28.21 3.16
C GLN A 333 -7.68 -29.40 2.53
N THR A 334 -8.87 -29.15 1.99
CA THR A 334 -9.79 -30.17 1.44
C THR A 334 -10.02 -30.00 -0.08
N PHE A 335 -10.73 -30.93 -0.71
CA PHE A 335 -10.83 -30.99 -2.18
C PHE A 335 -11.92 -30.08 -2.75
N GLY A 336 -11.61 -29.34 -3.83
CA GLY A 336 -12.60 -28.57 -4.59
C GLY A 336 -13.31 -27.52 -3.74
N SER A 337 -14.64 -27.57 -3.68
CA SER A 337 -15.50 -26.68 -2.89
C SER A 337 -15.47 -26.90 -1.35
N GLY A 338 -14.50 -27.65 -0.82
CA GLY A 338 -14.33 -27.85 0.62
C GLY A 338 -14.52 -29.29 1.12
N ASN A 339 -14.32 -30.30 0.26
CA ASN A 339 -14.86 -31.65 0.44
C ASN A 339 -13.85 -32.67 1.02
N ILE A 340 -14.34 -33.53 1.91
CA ILE A 340 -13.64 -34.67 2.52
C ILE A 340 -14.37 -35.99 2.17
N PRO A 341 -13.71 -37.17 2.15
CA PRO A 341 -14.40 -38.44 1.90
C PRO A 341 -15.47 -38.77 2.96
N SER A 342 -16.75 -38.67 2.61
CA SER A 342 -17.90 -38.92 3.51
C SER A 342 -18.00 -40.37 3.98
N ASN A 343 -17.44 -41.32 3.22
CA ASN A 343 -17.38 -42.74 3.59
C ASN A 343 -16.30 -43.08 4.64
N ARG A 344 -15.54 -42.09 5.13
CA ARG A 344 -14.48 -42.24 6.15
C ARG A 344 -14.93 -41.66 7.50
N LEU A 345 -15.92 -42.31 8.11
CA LEU A 345 -16.42 -41.95 9.45
C LEU A 345 -15.28 -41.88 10.48
N ASP A 346 -14.28 -42.76 10.37
CA ASP A 346 -13.09 -42.78 11.22
C ASP A 346 -12.21 -41.51 11.14
N MET A 347 -12.27 -40.79 10.03
CA MET A 347 -11.65 -39.46 9.88
C MET A 347 -12.53 -38.35 10.46
N LEU A 348 -13.84 -38.42 10.24
CA LEU A 348 -14.81 -37.46 10.77
C LEU A 348 -14.86 -37.48 12.29
N ASP A 349 -14.88 -38.68 12.90
CA ASP A 349 -14.80 -38.87 14.35
C ASP A 349 -13.53 -38.27 14.96
N ALA A 350 -12.38 -38.38 14.27
CA ALA A 350 -11.12 -37.79 14.74
C ALA A 350 -11.16 -36.25 14.73
N LEU A 351 -11.72 -35.64 13.68
CA LEU A 351 -11.93 -34.19 13.60
C LEU A 351 -12.94 -33.70 14.66
N LYS A 352 -14.01 -34.47 14.88
CA LYS A 352 -15.06 -34.17 15.85
C LYS A 352 -14.56 -34.25 17.30
N GLN A 353 -13.77 -35.28 17.63
CA GLN A 353 -13.09 -35.41 18.93
C GLN A 353 -12.14 -34.22 19.18
N ALA A 354 -11.34 -33.83 18.17
CA ALA A 354 -10.46 -32.67 18.27
C ALA A 354 -11.23 -31.35 18.49
N SER A 355 -12.31 -31.10 17.74
CA SER A 355 -13.13 -29.88 17.94
C SER A 355 -13.83 -29.87 19.32
N GLN A 356 -14.29 -31.04 19.81
CA GLN A 356 -14.84 -31.20 21.15
C GLN A 356 -13.79 -30.98 22.28
N MET A 357 -12.52 -31.26 22.02
CA MET A 357 -11.39 -30.91 22.90
C MET A 357 -11.01 -29.42 22.84
N GLY A 358 -11.71 -28.61 22.05
CA GLY A 358 -11.53 -27.16 21.95
C GLY A 358 -10.57 -26.69 20.86
N MET A 359 -10.08 -27.58 20.00
CA MET A 359 -9.24 -27.19 18.86
C MET A 359 -10.06 -26.54 17.75
N ILE A 360 -9.61 -25.38 17.26
CA ILE A 360 -10.26 -24.68 16.15
C ILE A 360 -9.76 -25.27 14.83
N ILE A 361 -10.64 -25.96 14.10
CA ILE A 361 -10.33 -26.54 12.78
C ILE A 361 -11.01 -25.70 11.70
N VAL A 362 -10.24 -25.23 10.72
CA VAL A 362 -10.66 -24.31 9.66
C VAL A 362 -10.55 -25.01 8.31
N ASN A 363 -11.67 -25.15 7.59
CA ASN A 363 -11.70 -25.75 6.26
C ASN A 363 -11.28 -24.72 5.20
N CYS A 364 -10.21 -24.99 4.47
CA CYS A 364 -9.78 -24.23 3.30
C CYS A 364 -9.73 -25.13 2.06
N THR A 365 -9.91 -24.58 0.87
CA THR A 365 -9.75 -25.34 -0.36
C THR A 365 -8.27 -25.59 -0.70
N GLN A 366 -8.00 -26.69 -1.39
CA GLN A 366 -6.73 -26.97 -2.07
C GLN A 366 -6.60 -26.28 -3.43
N CYS A 367 -7.68 -25.72 -3.97
CA CYS A 367 -7.70 -24.99 -5.24
C CYS A 367 -7.13 -23.59 -5.08
N THR A 368 -6.43 -23.10 -6.10
CA THR A 368 -5.86 -21.74 -6.11
C THR A 368 -6.93 -20.65 -6.06
N THR A 369 -8.07 -20.87 -6.72
CA THR A 369 -9.20 -19.94 -6.80
C THR A 369 -10.48 -20.56 -6.24
N GLY A 370 -11.40 -19.70 -5.80
CA GLY A 370 -12.71 -20.07 -5.29
C GLY A 370 -12.83 -20.06 -3.77
N SER A 371 -13.97 -20.53 -3.28
CA SER A 371 -14.35 -20.57 -1.86
C SER A 371 -14.77 -21.97 -1.44
N VAL A 372 -14.54 -22.32 -0.18
CA VAL A 372 -15.29 -23.37 0.52
C VAL A 372 -16.78 -23.00 0.53
N CYS A 373 -17.66 -23.98 0.28
CA CYS A 373 -19.09 -23.75 0.07
C CYS A 373 -19.96 -24.86 0.65
N ASP A 374 -20.84 -24.50 1.59
CA ASP A 374 -21.65 -25.43 2.40
C ASP A 374 -22.89 -26.01 1.68
N LEU A 375 -22.99 -25.81 0.36
CA LEU A 375 -24.05 -26.38 -0.49
C LEU A 375 -23.91 -27.90 -0.67
N TYR A 376 -22.71 -28.46 -0.48
CA TYR A 376 -22.45 -29.89 -0.61
C TYR A 376 -22.63 -30.62 0.74
N GLU A 377 -23.18 -31.84 0.69
CA GLU A 377 -23.35 -32.74 1.84
C GLU A 377 -22.05 -32.93 2.63
N THR A 378 -20.94 -33.12 1.92
CA THR A 378 -19.57 -33.22 2.44
C THR A 378 -19.08 -31.97 3.18
N GLY A 379 -19.62 -30.79 2.88
CA GLY A 379 -19.36 -29.55 3.62
C GLY A 379 -20.12 -29.53 4.95
N ARG A 380 -21.40 -29.96 4.95
CA ARG A 380 -22.22 -30.05 6.17
C ARG A 380 -21.66 -31.05 7.18
N LEU A 381 -21.19 -32.22 6.71
CA LEU A 381 -20.54 -33.21 7.58
C LEU A 381 -19.32 -32.65 8.33
N LEU A 382 -18.57 -31.72 7.72
CA LEU A 382 -17.47 -31.03 8.40
C LEU A 382 -17.98 -30.01 9.45
N GLN A 383 -19.04 -29.27 9.15
CA GLN A 383 -19.69 -28.38 10.14
C GLN A 383 -20.27 -29.16 11.34
N GLU A 384 -20.87 -30.33 11.10
CA GLU A 384 -21.36 -31.26 12.15
C GLU A 384 -20.25 -31.92 12.98
N CYS A 385 -19.00 -31.86 12.49
CA CYS A 385 -17.80 -32.21 13.24
C CYS A 385 -17.16 -31.00 13.96
N GLY A 386 -17.79 -29.82 13.89
CA GLY A 386 -17.26 -28.59 14.50
C GLY A 386 -16.08 -27.97 13.75
N VAL A 387 -15.95 -28.24 12.45
CA VAL A 387 -15.00 -27.57 11.54
C VAL A 387 -15.66 -26.35 10.93
N ILE A 388 -15.05 -25.18 11.04
CA ILE A 388 -15.58 -23.91 10.50
C ILE A 388 -15.09 -23.64 9.08
N SER A 389 -15.91 -22.98 8.24
CA SER A 389 -15.52 -22.59 6.89
C SER A 389 -14.50 -21.44 6.92
N GLY A 390 -13.41 -21.58 6.17
CA GLY A 390 -12.44 -20.52 5.87
C GLY A 390 -12.77 -19.71 4.61
N TYR A 391 -13.93 -19.96 3.98
CA TYR A 391 -14.37 -19.33 2.74
C TYR A 391 -13.30 -19.35 1.64
N ASP A 392 -12.84 -18.16 1.20
CA ASP A 392 -11.92 -17.88 0.10
C ASP A 392 -10.56 -17.34 0.60
N MET A 393 -10.23 -17.55 1.89
CA MET A 393 -8.90 -17.26 2.46
C MET A 393 -7.81 -18.10 1.79
N THR A 394 -6.62 -17.51 1.63
CA THR A 394 -5.41 -18.29 1.32
C THR A 394 -5.01 -19.15 2.54
N PRO A 395 -4.29 -20.28 2.35
CA PRO A 395 -3.77 -21.07 3.45
C PRO A 395 -2.85 -20.27 4.40
N GLU A 396 -2.06 -19.34 3.84
CA GLU A 396 -1.19 -18.43 4.56
C GLU A 396 -1.97 -17.47 5.47
N ALA A 397 -3.07 -16.89 4.95
CA ALA A 397 -3.97 -16.05 5.71
C ALA A 397 -4.74 -16.84 6.78
N ALA A 398 -5.24 -18.02 6.44
CA ALA A 398 -5.96 -18.87 7.39
C ALA A 398 -5.06 -19.30 8.56
N LEU A 399 -3.80 -19.68 8.32
CA LEU A 399 -2.86 -20.10 9.37
C LEU A 399 -2.49 -18.95 10.30
N THR A 400 -2.12 -17.80 9.73
CA THR A 400 -1.67 -16.63 10.50
C THR A 400 -2.83 -15.97 11.25
N LYS A 401 -4.02 -15.92 10.66
CA LYS A 401 -5.26 -15.51 11.35
C LYS A 401 -5.60 -16.45 12.51
N LEU A 402 -5.35 -17.75 12.36
CA LEU A 402 -5.59 -18.74 13.41
C LEU A 402 -4.65 -18.56 14.60
N ALA A 403 -3.35 -18.35 14.34
CA ALA A 403 -2.37 -18.00 15.38
C ALA A 403 -2.74 -16.70 16.12
N TYR A 404 -3.17 -15.67 15.39
CA TYR A 404 -3.66 -14.40 15.93
C TYR A 404 -4.95 -14.58 16.77
N CYS A 405 -5.95 -15.30 16.27
CA CYS A 405 -7.19 -15.51 17.01
C CYS A 405 -6.96 -16.38 18.25
N LEU A 406 -5.99 -17.29 18.25
CA LEU A 406 -5.64 -18.10 19.42
C LEU A 406 -4.85 -17.30 20.47
N GLY A 407 -3.95 -16.39 20.07
CA GLY A 407 -3.18 -15.50 20.96
C GLY A 407 -3.99 -14.41 21.68
N LYS A 408 -5.24 -14.18 21.25
CA LYS A 408 -6.20 -13.26 21.88
C LYS A 408 -6.82 -13.84 23.16
N ASP A 409 -6.11 -13.78 24.29
CA ASP A 409 -6.61 -14.29 25.58
C ASP A 409 -7.91 -13.60 26.07
N GLU A 410 -8.22 -12.41 25.57
CA GLU A 410 -9.48 -11.71 25.86
C GLU A 410 -10.71 -12.32 25.16
N TRP A 411 -10.54 -13.29 24.26
CA TRP A 411 -11.63 -13.93 23.50
C TRP A 411 -11.95 -15.36 24.00
N SER A 412 -13.23 -15.65 24.18
CA SER A 412 -13.71 -17.03 24.41
C SER A 412 -13.54 -17.89 23.16
N LEU A 413 -13.52 -19.22 23.30
CA LEU A 413 -13.39 -20.16 22.17
C LEU A 413 -14.42 -19.89 21.05
N GLU A 414 -15.66 -19.58 21.42
CA GLU A 414 -16.72 -19.28 20.44
C GLU A 414 -16.53 -17.91 19.77
N GLU A 415 -16.03 -16.89 20.48
CA GLU A 415 -15.66 -15.62 19.83
C GLU A 415 -14.44 -15.81 18.91
N LYS A 416 -13.47 -16.65 19.27
CA LYS A 416 -12.33 -17.02 18.41
C LYS A 416 -12.78 -17.70 17.12
N LYS A 417 -13.67 -18.70 17.19
CA LYS A 417 -14.30 -19.34 15.99
C LYS A 417 -15.03 -18.31 15.12
N LYS A 418 -15.85 -17.46 15.73
CA LYS A 418 -16.62 -16.40 15.08
C LYS A 418 -15.73 -15.32 14.42
N MET A 419 -14.59 -14.98 15.03
CA MET A 419 -13.61 -14.08 14.41
C MET A 419 -12.86 -14.74 13.25
N MET A 420 -12.57 -16.05 13.32
CA MET A 420 -12.05 -16.79 12.16
C MET A 420 -12.98 -16.74 10.95
N GLN A 421 -14.31 -16.77 11.16
CA GLN A 421 -15.32 -16.67 10.08
C GLN A 421 -15.67 -15.23 9.64
N ARG A 422 -15.23 -14.20 10.38
CA ARG A 422 -15.47 -12.78 10.05
C ARG A 422 -14.31 -12.17 9.31
N ASN A 423 -14.57 -11.34 8.32
CA ASN A 423 -13.55 -10.52 7.65
C ASN A 423 -12.96 -9.49 8.64
N LEU A 424 -11.67 -9.60 8.96
CA LEU A 424 -10.98 -8.74 9.93
C LEU A 424 -10.06 -7.68 9.29
N ARG A 425 -9.53 -7.96 8.09
CA ARG A 425 -8.44 -7.23 7.41
C ARG A 425 -8.55 -7.29 5.87
N GLY A 426 -9.69 -7.68 5.32
CA GLY A 426 -9.92 -7.89 3.88
C GLY A 426 -9.59 -9.30 3.39
N GLU A 427 -9.28 -10.25 4.28
CA GLU A 427 -8.77 -11.59 3.99
C GLU A 427 -9.81 -12.61 3.50
N LEU A 428 -11.09 -12.35 3.73
CA LEU A 428 -12.18 -13.26 3.33
C LEU A 428 -13.44 -12.52 2.86
N THR A 429 -14.22 -13.21 2.03
CA THR A 429 -15.45 -12.76 1.39
C THR A 429 -16.59 -13.66 1.88
N ALA A 430 -17.21 -13.29 3.00
CA ALA A 430 -18.29 -14.07 3.60
C ALA A 430 -19.61 -13.85 2.83
N GLY A 431 -19.94 -14.77 1.93
CA GLY A 431 -21.18 -14.79 1.15
C GLY A 431 -21.04 -14.21 -0.26
N LYS A 432 -22.17 -14.10 -0.97
CA LYS A 432 -22.23 -13.33 -2.23
C LYS A 432 -21.80 -11.90 -1.94
N SER A 433 -20.93 -11.33 -2.78
CA SER A 433 -20.69 -9.87 -2.80
C SER A 433 -22.03 -9.14 -2.85
N PRO A 434 -22.20 -8.00 -2.16
CA PRO A 434 -23.29 -7.11 -2.49
C PRO A 434 -23.18 -6.78 -3.98
N GLU A 435 -24.24 -7.06 -4.74
CA GLU A 435 -24.30 -6.68 -6.14
C GLU A 435 -24.20 -5.15 -6.19
N MET A 436 -23.12 -4.64 -6.80
CA MET A 436 -22.94 -3.20 -6.97
C MET A 436 -24.15 -2.70 -7.77
N GLN A 437 -24.99 -1.89 -7.13
CA GLN A 437 -26.05 -1.20 -7.84
C GLN A 437 -25.37 -0.26 -8.84
N GLU A 438 -25.50 -0.58 -10.12
CA GLU A 438 -24.87 0.18 -11.20
C GLU A 438 -25.33 1.65 -11.14
N PHE A 439 -24.40 2.56 -11.48
CA PHE A 439 -24.26 3.84 -10.79
C PHE A 439 -25.26 4.89 -11.28
N ASP A 440 -26.53 4.78 -10.86
CA ASP A 440 -27.64 5.55 -11.44
C ASP A 440 -27.38 7.06 -11.60
N LEU A 441 -26.70 7.70 -10.64
CA LEU A 441 -26.29 9.11 -10.78
C LEU A 441 -25.16 9.33 -11.81
N VAL A 442 -24.06 8.56 -11.74
CA VAL A 442 -22.92 8.73 -12.65
C VAL A 442 -23.34 8.36 -14.08
N ASP A 443 -24.13 7.30 -14.23
CA ASP A 443 -24.67 6.86 -15.51
C ASP A 443 -25.72 7.85 -16.03
N ALA A 444 -26.55 8.48 -15.19
CA ALA A 444 -27.46 9.54 -15.65
C ALA A 444 -26.71 10.77 -16.19
N VAL A 445 -25.63 11.20 -15.52
CA VAL A 445 -24.79 12.30 -16.00
C VAL A 445 -23.98 11.88 -17.24
N ALA A 446 -23.44 10.66 -17.29
CA ALA A 446 -22.70 10.15 -18.44
C ALA A 446 -23.59 9.96 -19.68
N ARG A 447 -24.81 9.42 -19.52
CA ARG A 447 -25.84 9.35 -20.57
C ARG A 447 -26.16 10.76 -21.10
N SER A 448 -26.24 11.77 -20.22
CA SER A 448 -26.46 13.16 -20.61
C SER A 448 -25.25 13.75 -21.38
N LEU A 449 -24.03 13.48 -20.91
CA LEU A 449 -22.77 13.94 -21.52
C LEU A 449 -22.31 13.08 -22.72
N HIS A 450 -23.06 12.05 -23.10
CA HIS A 450 -22.75 11.10 -24.17
C HIS A 450 -21.40 10.34 -23.99
N LEU A 451 -20.94 10.22 -22.74
CA LEU A 451 -19.74 9.46 -22.38
C LEU A 451 -20.06 7.97 -22.50
N SER A 452 -19.15 7.19 -23.10
CA SER A 452 -19.42 5.80 -23.50
C SER A 452 -18.29 4.83 -23.20
N THR A 453 -17.13 5.30 -22.75
CA THR A 453 -16.04 4.45 -22.28
C THR A 453 -16.04 4.31 -20.75
N PRO A 454 -15.64 3.14 -20.19
CA PRO A 454 -15.46 2.98 -18.75
C PRO A 454 -14.44 3.94 -18.12
N HIS A 455 -13.50 4.48 -18.92
CA HIS A 455 -12.51 5.43 -18.45
C HIS A 455 -13.12 6.83 -18.23
N GLU A 456 -13.96 7.30 -19.14
CA GLU A 456 -14.69 8.57 -18.99
C GLU A 456 -15.66 8.51 -17.79
N LEU A 457 -16.38 7.40 -17.63
CA LEU A 457 -17.25 7.14 -16.48
C LEU A 457 -16.47 7.23 -15.14
N SER A 458 -15.29 6.61 -15.09
CA SER A 458 -14.41 6.66 -13.92
C SER A 458 -13.89 8.08 -13.62
N GLN A 459 -13.43 8.82 -14.65
CA GLN A 459 -13.01 10.22 -14.50
C GLN A 459 -14.15 11.13 -14.03
N LEU A 460 -15.37 10.93 -14.54
CA LEU A 460 -16.55 11.68 -14.14
C LEU A 460 -16.87 11.45 -12.65
N GLY A 461 -16.90 10.19 -12.20
CA GLY A 461 -17.09 9.85 -10.79
C GLY A 461 -15.99 10.46 -9.90
N ALA A 462 -14.73 10.33 -10.31
CA ALA A 462 -13.57 10.91 -9.60
C ALA A 462 -13.60 12.45 -9.54
N THR A 463 -14.35 13.12 -10.41
CA THR A 463 -14.52 14.59 -10.40
C THR A 463 -15.74 15.03 -9.58
N LEU A 464 -16.87 14.32 -9.72
CA LEU A 464 -18.14 14.68 -9.07
C LEU A 464 -18.15 14.34 -7.58
N PHE A 465 -17.74 13.12 -7.20
CA PHE A 465 -17.86 12.66 -5.81
C PHE A 465 -17.09 13.54 -4.80
N PRO A 466 -15.85 13.99 -5.05
CA PRO A 466 -15.16 14.89 -4.12
C PRO A 466 -15.89 16.23 -3.93
N ALA A 467 -16.45 16.81 -5.00
CA ALA A 467 -17.19 18.07 -4.92
C ALA A 467 -18.51 17.89 -4.13
N MET A 468 -19.24 16.80 -4.38
CA MET A 468 -20.48 16.47 -3.70
C MET A 468 -20.28 16.18 -2.21
N VAL A 469 -19.32 15.31 -1.86
CA VAL A 469 -19.02 14.94 -0.47
C VAL A 469 -18.59 16.16 0.34
N ASN A 470 -17.69 17.01 -0.20
CA ASN A 470 -17.28 18.23 0.48
C ASN A 470 -18.44 19.23 0.66
N THR A 471 -19.43 19.24 -0.25
CA THR A 471 -20.63 20.08 -0.10
C THR A 471 -21.56 19.57 1.00
N ALA A 472 -21.78 18.25 1.08
CA ALA A 472 -22.56 17.63 2.16
C ALA A 472 -21.91 17.82 3.54
N VAL A 473 -20.58 17.63 3.62
CA VAL A 473 -19.78 17.91 4.83
C VAL A 473 -19.91 19.36 5.28
N LYS A 474 -19.78 20.34 4.37
CA LYS A 474 -19.95 21.77 4.71
C LYS A 474 -21.35 22.11 5.20
N ALA A 475 -22.38 21.41 4.73
CA ALA A 475 -23.75 21.56 5.22
C ALA A 475 -23.98 20.90 6.60
N GLY A 476 -23.20 19.87 6.95
CA GLY A 476 -23.47 18.98 8.10
C GLY A 476 -24.46 17.86 7.76
N ASP A 477 -24.64 17.55 6.48
CA ASP A 477 -25.67 16.64 6.01
C ASP A 477 -25.16 15.19 5.97
N LEU A 478 -25.21 14.52 7.12
CA LEU A 478 -24.76 13.13 7.29
C LEU A 478 -25.50 12.18 6.34
N THR A 479 -26.81 12.36 6.15
CA THR A 479 -27.61 11.52 5.25
C THR A 479 -27.15 11.63 3.79
N LYS A 480 -26.72 12.82 3.34
CA LYS A 480 -26.08 12.97 2.02
C LYS A 480 -24.69 12.31 1.97
N VAL A 481 -23.91 12.33 3.04
CA VAL A 481 -22.60 11.63 3.11
C VAL A 481 -22.78 10.10 3.02
N GLU A 482 -23.73 9.54 3.78
CA GLU A 482 -24.11 8.13 3.72
C GLU A 482 -24.60 7.73 2.32
N LEU A 483 -25.49 8.53 1.74
CA LEU A 483 -26.03 8.30 0.40
C LEU A 483 -24.92 8.31 -0.67
N MET A 484 -23.98 9.27 -0.61
CA MET A 484 -22.83 9.29 -1.52
C MET A 484 -21.93 8.06 -1.34
N LYS A 485 -21.70 7.59 -0.11
CA LYS A 485 -20.97 6.35 0.15
C LYS A 485 -21.69 5.13 -0.44
N SER A 486 -23.03 5.08 -0.41
CA SER A 486 -23.81 4.01 -1.05
C SER A 486 -23.68 4.02 -2.59
N TYR A 487 -23.54 5.20 -3.21
CA TYR A 487 -23.17 5.36 -4.63
C TYR A 487 -21.67 5.16 -4.91
N GLY A 488 -20.92 4.55 -3.98
CA GLY A 488 -19.52 4.18 -4.17
C GLY A 488 -18.51 5.33 -4.08
N ALA A 489 -18.89 6.50 -3.54
CA ALA A 489 -17.97 7.59 -3.28
C ALA A 489 -16.93 7.21 -2.20
N ASP A 490 -15.64 7.33 -2.51
CA ASP A 490 -14.60 7.26 -1.49
C ASP A 490 -14.59 8.53 -0.66
N LEU A 491 -15.01 8.44 0.61
CA LEU A 491 -14.99 9.56 1.55
C LEU A 491 -13.57 10.05 1.91
N SER A 492 -12.53 9.29 1.55
CA SER A 492 -11.11 9.68 1.67
C SER A 492 -10.59 10.50 0.49
N CYS A 493 -11.40 10.71 -0.56
CA CYS A 493 -10.95 11.43 -1.76
C CYS A 493 -10.51 12.87 -1.46
N ILE A 494 -9.53 13.34 -2.23
CA ILE A 494 -9.06 14.72 -2.20
C ILE A 494 -9.77 15.59 -3.24
N ASN A 495 -9.98 16.86 -2.90
CA ASN A 495 -10.45 17.88 -3.84
C ASN A 495 -9.27 18.65 -4.48
N TYR A 496 -9.57 19.68 -5.28
CA TYR A 496 -8.58 20.55 -5.95
C TYR A 496 -7.61 21.28 -5.00
N ASP A 497 -7.94 21.35 -3.70
CA ASP A 497 -7.07 21.91 -2.66
C ASP A 497 -6.23 20.85 -1.92
N THR A 498 -6.17 19.62 -2.46
CA THR A 498 -5.62 18.42 -1.82
C THR A 498 -6.21 18.12 -0.42
N ARG A 499 -7.42 18.64 -0.14
CA ARG A 499 -8.12 18.42 1.13
C ARG A 499 -9.12 17.27 1.03
N THR A 500 -9.13 16.41 2.04
CA THR A 500 -10.13 15.36 2.22
C THR A 500 -11.44 15.92 2.78
N ALA A 501 -12.50 15.10 2.76
CA ALA A 501 -13.74 15.37 3.49
C ALA A 501 -13.48 15.68 4.98
N LEU A 502 -12.53 14.97 5.61
CA LEU A 502 -12.17 15.16 7.01
C LEU A 502 -11.49 16.51 7.28
N HIS A 503 -10.61 16.97 6.38
CA HIS A 503 -9.96 18.28 6.49
C HIS A 503 -10.98 19.42 6.43
N VAL A 504 -12.04 19.25 5.64
CA VAL A 504 -13.14 20.22 5.57
C VAL A 504 -14.02 20.13 6.82
N ALA A 505 -14.39 18.93 7.28
CA ALA A 505 -15.18 18.76 8.50
C ALA A 505 -14.51 19.37 9.74
N ALA A 506 -13.19 19.17 9.89
CA ALA A 506 -12.39 19.72 10.98
C ALA A 506 -12.23 21.25 10.87
N ALA A 507 -11.99 21.79 9.67
CA ALA A 507 -11.85 23.24 9.45
C ALA A 507 -13.16 24.02 9.67
N GLU A 508 -14.31 23.39 9.43
CA GLU A 508 -15.65 23.97 9.66
C GLU A 508 -16.16 23.69 11.11
N GLY A 509 -15.36 23.05 11.98
CA GLY A 509 -15.68 22.81 13.39
C GLY A 509 -16.74 21.73 13.66
N ARG A 510 -17.03 20.85 12.68
CA ARG A 510 -18.16 19.90 12.73
C ARG A 510 -17.76 18.56 13.36
N GLU A 511 -17.75 18.51 14.70
CA GLU A 511 -17.37 17.30 15.47
C GLU A 511 -18.24 16.07 15.13
N ASP A 512 -19.53 16.27 14.90
CA ASP A 512 -20.50 15.25 14.48
C ASP A 512 -20.10 14.61 13.14
N VAL A 513 -19.77 15.44 12.15
CA VAL A 513 -19.30 15.00 10.83
C VAL A 513 -17.92 14.36 10.93
N VAL A 514 -16.99 14.92 11.69
CA VAL A 514 -15.67 14.33 11.95
C VAL A 514 -15.81 12.91 12.52
N LYS A 515 -16.61 12.75 13.58
CA LYS A 515 -16.85 11.45 14.23
C LYS A 515 -17.53 10.45 13.28
N HIS A 516 -18.49 10.91 12.48
CA HIS A 516 -19.15 10.09 11.48
C HIS A 516 -18.19 9.62 10.36
N LEU A 517 -17.36 10.52 9.82
CA LEU A 517 -16.38 10.19 8.78
C LEU A 517 -15.33 9.18 9.28
N LEU A 518 -14.84 9.35 10.52
CA LEU A 518 -13.89 8.42 11.14
C LEU A 518 -14.52 7.03 11.36
N LEU A 519 -15.76 6.95 11.84
CA LEU A 519 -16.51 5.67 11.95
C LEU A 519 -16.77 5.03 10.58
N HIS A 520 -16.81 5.82 9.51
CA HIS A 520 -16.92 5.32 8.13
C HIS A 520 -15.57 5.02 7.46
N GLY A 521 -14.47 5.11 8.22
CA GLY A 521 -13.12 4.69 7.82
C GLY A 521 -12.28 5.74 7.11
N VAL A 522 -12.64 7.02 7.14
CA VAL A 522 -11.84 8.07 6.48
C VAL A 522 -10.47 8.21 7.16
N THR A 523 -9.40 8.14 6.36
CA THR A 523 -8.02 8.19 6.86
C THR A 523 -7.61 9.57 7.37
N ILE A 524 -6.82 9.58 8.44
CA ILE A 524 -6.21 10.77 9.06
C ILE A 524 -4.79 11.04 8.54
N HIS A 525 -4.29 10.26 7.58
CA HIS A 525 -2.88 10.29 7.14
C HIS A 525 -2.66 10.83 5.72
N VAL A 526 -3.73 11.25 5.02
CA VAL A 526 -3.61 12.08 3.81
C VAL A 526 -3.32 13.50 4.28
N ARG A 527 -2.26 14.12 3.74
CA ARG A 527 -1.89 15.50 4.08
C ARG A 527 -2.44 16.52 3.09
N ASP A 528 -2.67 17.75 3.52
CA ASP A 528 -3.02 18.85 2.61
C ASP A 528 -1.79 19.56 2.00
N ARG A 529 -2.02 20.55 1.14
CA ARG A 529 -0.97 21.34 0.47
C ARG A 529 -0.07 22.17 1.40
N HIS A 530 -0.29 22.13 2.71
CA HIS A 530 0.55 22.74 3.74
C HIS A 530 1.30 21.68 4.59
N ASP A 531 1.32 20.42 4.13
CA ASP A 531 1.94 19.25 4.79
C ASP A 531 1.37 18.92 6.18
N ARG A 532 0.13 19.36 6.43
CA ARG A 532 -0.65 19.15 7.66
C ARG A 532 -1.43 17.85 7.60
#